data_AF-A0A1H2V2I5-F1
#
_entry.id   AF-A0A1H2V2I5-F1
#
_cell.length_a   1.000
_cell.length_b   1.000
_cell.length_c   1.000
_cell.angle_alpha   90.00
_cell.angle_beta   90.00
_cell.angle_gamma   90.00
#
_symmetry.space_group_name_H-M   'P 1'
#
loop_
_entity.id
_entity.type
_entity.pdbx_description
1 polymer ?
#
loop_
_entity_poly.entity_id
_entity_poly.type
_entity_poly.pdbx_seq_one_letter_code
_entity_poly.pdbx_strand_id
1 'polypeptide(L)'
;YEWTASFVNINTNHNRELMEKCPELKGYAKLVEYIRENIAQGMEKEESVDAAVGRCIEEGYLVDYLRQHIGEARGMLLSGFNQEIYEKGLREEGWEDGIRKGRQEGREDGIKEGIKKGVEQGKAEEKEHAIMNMLDLGLSKEMIAEKYPMELIEKVLKSCDCK
;
A
#
# COMPACT_ATOMS: atom_id res chain seq x y z
N TYR A 1 14.75 52.04 7.78
CA TYR A 1 14.86 51.51 6.41
C TYR A 1 13.49 51.54 5.78
N GLU A 2 13.40 52.05 4.55
CA GLU A 2 12.20 52.04 3.72
C GLU A 2 12.43 51.02 2.61
N TRP A 3 11.48 50.09 2.42
CA TRP A 3 11.56 49.06 1.39
C TRP A 3 10.59 49.41 0.28
N THR A 4 11.09 49.44 -0.96
CA THR A 4 10.27 49.57 -2.16
C THR A 4 10.24 48.24 -2.91
N ALA A 5 9.06 47.86 -3.38
CA ALA A 5 8.83 46.65 -4.16
C ALA A 5 8.09 47.00 -5.45
N SER A 6 8.38 46.27 -6.53
CA SER A 6 7.76 46.42 -7.84
C SER A 6 6.98 45.16 -8.20
N PHE A 7 5.73 45.32 -8.62
CA PHE A 7 4.86 44.22 -9.09
C PHE A 7 4.93 44.08 -10.60
N VAL A 8 4.95 42.84 -11.08
CA VAL A 8 5.02 42.50 -12.50
C VAL A 8 3.90 41.50 -12.84
N ASN A 9 3.11 41.78 -13.87
CA ASN A 9 2.06 40.89 -14.36
C ASN A 9 2.66 39.82 -15.29
N ILE A 10 2.51 38.55 -14.92
CA ILE A 10 3.06 37.40 -15.64
C ILE A 10 2.03 36.67 -16.51
N ASN A 11 0.82 37.22 -16.69
CA ASN A 11 -0.15 36.65 -17.63
C ASN A 11 0.39 36.70 -19.06
N THR A 12 -0.10 35.82 -19.93
CA THR A 12 0.38 35.74 -21.31
C THR A 12 0.18 37.05 -22.07
N ASN A 13 1.17 37.41 -22.90
CA ASN A 13 1.28 38.71 -23.58
C ASN A 13 1.50 39.94 -22.68
N HIS A 14 1.56 39.77 -21.35
CA HIS A 14 2.04 40.80 -20.44
C HIS A 14 3.55 40.62 -20.20
N ASN A 15 4.31 41.71 -20.15
CA ASN A 15 5.77 41.72 -19.98
C ASN A 15 6.53 40.82 -20.98
N ARG A 16 6.38 41.11 -22.28
CA ARG A 16 7.02 40.38 -23.39
C ARG A 16 8.53 40.19 -23.22
N GLU A 17 9.23 41.22 -22.76
CA GLU A 17 10.68 41.14 -22.55
C GLU A 17 11.06 40.11 -21.47
N LEU A 18 10.26 39.98 -20.40
CA LEU A 18 10.48 38.97 -19.36
C LEU A 18 10.20 37.56 -19.89
N MET A 19 9.15 37.41 -20.70
CA MET A 19 8.75 36.14 -21.30
C MET A 19 9.73 35.66 -22.37
N GLU A 20 10.38 36.58 -23.10
CA GLU A 20 11.45 36.25 -24.05
C GLU A 20 12.73 35.82 -23.32
N LYS A 21 13.02 36.41 -22.16
CA LYS A 21 14.22 36.10 -21.36
C LYS A 21 14.09 34.83 -20.52
N CYS A 22 12.88 34.39 -20.17
CA CYS A 22 12.65 33.19 -19.36
C CYS A 22 11.62 32.24 -20.03
N PRO A 23 12.11 31.26 -20.81
CA PRO A 23 11.27 30.26 -21.48
C PRO A 23 10.37 29.45 -20.53
N GLU A 24 10.85 29.15 -19.32
CA GLU A 24 10.11 28.38 -18.31
C GLU A 24 8.91 29.17 -17.80
N LEU A 25 9.11 30.45 -17.47
CA LEU A 25 8.03 31.34 -17.04
C LEU A 25 7.01 31.56 -18.16
N LYS A 26 7.48 31.70 -19.40
CA LYS A 26 6.61 31.77 -20.58
C LYS A 26 5.77 30.51 -20.73
N GLY A 27 6.38 29.34 -20.55
CA GLY A 27 5.67 28.06 -20.60
C GLY A 27 4.63 27.91 -19.48
N TYR A 28 4.94 28.37 -18.26
CA TYR A 28 3.98 28.39 -17.16
C TYR A 28 2.80 29.33 -17.43
N ALA A 29 3.07 30.55 -17.92
CA ALA A 29 2.02 31.50 -18.28
C ALA A 29 1.08 30.93 -19.35
N LYS A 30 1.64 30.24 -20.35
CA LYS A 30 0.90 29.53 -21.39
C LYS A 30 0.04 28.39 -20.85
N LEU A 31 0.57 27.59 -19.94
CA LEU A 31 -0.16 26.50 -19.29
C LEU A 31 -1.41 27.02 -18.55
N VAL A 32 -1.25 28.11 -17.77
CA VAL A 32 -2.37 28.74 -17.05
C VAL A 32 -3.40 29.35 -18.01
N GLU A 33 -2.98 29.94 -19.12
CA GLU A 33 -3.87 30.44 -20.17
C GLU A 33 -4.72 29.32 -20.77
N TYR A 34 -4.11 28.18 -21.14
CA TYR A 34 -4.84 27.04 -21.70
C TYR A 34 -5.84 26.43 -20.72
N ILE A 35 -5.49 26.32 -19.44
CA ILE A 35 -6.43 25.85 -18.40
C ILE A 35 -7.64 26.80 -18.33
N ARG A 36 -7.41 28.12 -18.32
CA ARG A 36 -8.50 29.12 -18.26
C ARG A 36 -9.39 29.08 -19.50
N GLU A 37 -8.79 28.94 -20.70
CA GLU A 37 -9.51 28.80 -21.96
C GLU A 37 -10.41 27.55 -21.97
N ASN A 38 -9.87 26.41 -21.54
CA ASN A 38 -10.59 25.14 -21.48
C ASN A 38 -11.78 25.21 -20.50
N ILE A 39 -11.58 25.78 -19.31
CA ILE A 39 -12.66 26.00 -18.33
C ILE A 39 -13.73 26.94 -18.88
N ALA A 40 -13.34 28.04 -19.55
CA ALA A 40 -14.27 28.99 -20.16
C ALA A 40 -15.12 28.36 -21.29
N GLN A 41 -14.60 27.31 -21.94
CA GLN A 41 -15.31 26.50 -22.93
C GLN A 41 -16.21 25.43 -22.32
N GLY A 42 -16.27 25.34 -20.99
CA GLY A 42 -17.13 24.40 -20.25
C GLY A 42 -16.49 23.02 -20.01
N MET A 43 -15.19 22.87 -20.25
CA MET A 43 -14.44 21.65 -19.92
C MET A 43 -14.34 21.47 -18.40
N GLU A 44 -14.40 20.22 -17.93
CA GLU A 44 -14.21 19.88 -16.52
C GLU A 44 -12.77 20.20 -16.10
N LYS A 45 -12.55 20.54 -14.81
CA LYS A 45 -11.26 21.07 -14.32
C LYS A 45 -10.12 20.07 -14.52
N GLU A 46 -10.31 18.78 -14.27
CA GLU A 46 -9.26 17.78 -14.51
C GLU A 46 -8.97 17.64 -16.00
N GLU A 47 -10.02 17.53 -16.82
CA GLU A 47 -9.88 17.44 -18.27
C GLU A 47 -9.20 18.69 -18.86
N SER A 48 -9.50 19.88 -18.31
CA SER A 48 -8.90 21.16 -18.69
C SER A 48 -7.39 21.19 -18.45
N VAL A 49 -6.95 20.57 -17.35
CA VAL A 49 -5.54 20.49 -16.96
C VAL A 49 -4.82 19.48 -17.86
N ASP A 50 -5.40 18.31 -18.08
CA ASP A 50 -4.80 17.27 -18.91
C ASP A 50 -4.67 17.74 -20.38
N ALA A 51 -5.72 18.38 -20.92
CA ALA A 51 -5.70 18.96 -22.27
C ALA A 51 -4.67 20.10 -22.39
N ALA A 52 -4.56 20.96 -21.38
CA ALA A 52 -3.59 22.06 -21.38
C ALA A 52 -2.13 21.56 -21.32
N VAL A 53 -1.86 20.53 -20.51
CA VAL A 53 -0.54 19.88 -20.44
C VAL A 53 -0.16 19.26 -21.78
N GLY A 54 -1.09 18.53 -22.41
CA GLY A 54 -0.87 17.94 -23.74
C GLY A 54 -0.51 19.01 -24.78
N ARG A 55 -1.29 20.09 -24.84
CA ARG A 55 -1.05 21.21 -25.74
C ARG A 55 0.29 21.90 -25.48
N CYS A 56 0.68 22.10 -24.22
CA CYS A 56 1.99 22.66 -23.89
C CYS A 56 3.15 21.78 -24.39
N ILE A 57 3.06 20.45 -24.25
CA ILE A 57 4.09 19.53 -24.74
C ILE A 57 4.18 19.57 -26.27
N GLU A 58 3.04 19.56 -26.97
CA GLU A 58 2.99 19.62 -28.43
C GLU A 58 3.59 20.92 -28.98
N GLU A 59 3.30 22.05 -28.34
CA GLU A 59 3.80 23.37 -28.74
C GLU A 59 5.22 23.67 -28.23
N GLY A 60 5.85 22.75 -27.50
CA GLY A 60 7.24 22.88 -27.05
C GLY A 60 7.45 23.65 -25.74
N TYR A 61 6.40 23.85 -24.95
CA TYR A 61 6.46 24.53 -23.65
C TYR A 61 6.63 23.54 -22.50
N LEU A 62 7.64 23.79 -21.64
CA LEU A 62 7.92 22.99 -20.42
C LEU A 62 8.06 21.48 -20.70
N VAL A 63 8.48 21.07 -21.90
CA VAL A 63 8.45 19.67 -22.36
C VAL A 63 9.18 18.73 -21.41
N ASP A 64 10.43 19.04 -21.06
CA ASP A 64 11.25 18.19 -20.21
C ASP A 64 10.68 18.13 -18.77
N TYR A 65 10.24 19.28 -18.25
CA TYR A 65 9.65 19.39 -16.92
C TYR A 65 8.32 18.62 -16.82
N LEU A 66 7.41 18.82 -17.77
CA LEU A 66 6.11 18.14 -17.79
C LEU A 66 6.29 16.63 -18.01
N ARG A 67 7.18 16.20 -18.91
CA ARG A 67 7.43 14.77 -19.13
C ARG A 67 7.96 14.04 -17.89
N GLN A 68 8.77 14.70 -17.08
CA GLN A 68 9.35 14.11 -15.87
C GLN A 68 8.44 14.25 -14.65
N HIS A 69 7.64 15.32 -14.58
CA HIS A 69 6.89 15.72 -13.39
C HIS A 69 5.38 15.88 -13.65
N ILE A 70 4.80 15.22 -14.65
CA ILE A 70 3.35 15.31 -14.96
C ILE A 70 2.48 15.06 -13.72
N GLY A 71 2.84 14.06 -12.89
CA GLY A 71 2.09 13.75 -11.67
C GLY A 71 2.14 14.87 -10.63
N GLU A 72 3.30 15.50 -10.44
CA GLU A 72 3.49 16.60 -9.49
C GLU A 72 2.89 17.91 -10.00
N ALA A 73 3.04 18.20 -11.30
CA ALA A 73 2.42 19.34 -11.95
C ALA A 73 0.89 19.24 -11.92
N ARG A 74 0.34 18.05 -12.22
CA ARG A 74 -1.09 17.73 -12.10
C ARG A 74 -1.54 17.86 -10.65
N GLY A 75 -0.78 17.31 -9.71
CA GLY A 75 -1.01 17.46 -8.27
C GLY A 75 -1.09 18.93 -7.86
N MET A 76 -0.10 19.75 -8.23
CA MET A 76 -0.07 21.18 -7.91
C MET A 76 -1.23 21.95 -8.55
N LEU A 77 -1.52 21.74 -9.84
CA LEU A 77 -2.58 22.45 -10.58
C LEU A 77 -3.99 22.07 -10.10
N LEU A 78 -4.22 20.81 -9.75
CA LEU A 78 -5.48 20.34 -9.18
C LEU A 78 -5.60 20.68 -7.69
N SER A 79 -4.48 20.78 -6.97
CA SER A 79 -4.39 21.19 -5.56
C SER A 79 -4.68 22.67 -5.28
N GLY A 80 -5.18 23.42 -6.27
CA GLY A 80 -6.09 24.56 -6.02
C GLY A 80 -7.43 24.08 -5.41
N PHE A 81 -7.29 23.45 -4.23
CA PHE A 81 -8.15 22.94 -3.16
C PHE A 81 -9.58 22.45 -3.43
N ASN A 82 -9.79 21.14 -3.25
CA ASN A 82 -11.08 20.53 -2.91
C ASN A 82 -10.90 19.62 -1.67
N GLN A 83 -11.37 20.10 -0.52
CA GLN A 83 -11.19 19.47 0.80
C GLN A 83 -11.83 18.08 0.91
N GLU A 84 -12.94 17.86 0.22
CA GLU A 84 -13.70 16.61 0.32
C GLU A 84 -12.98 15.44 -0.35
N ILE A 85 -12.24 15.70 -1.45
CA ILE A 85 -11.42 14.69 -2.13
C ILE A 85 -10.21 14.31 -1.28
N TYR A 86 -9.58 15.29 -0.63
CA TYR A 86 -8.46 15.06 0.27
C TYR A 86 -8.86 14.20 1.48
N GLU A 87 -9.98 14.55 2.14
CA GLU A 87 -10.52 13.79 3.27
C GLU A 87 -10.95 12.36 2.86
N LYS A 88 -11.52 12.21 1.65
CA LYS A 88 -11.87 10.91 1.10
C LYS A 88 -10.63 10.05 0.80
N GLY A 89 -9.59 10.63 0.21
CA GLY A 89 -8.33 9.95 -0.06
C GLY A 89 -7.64 9.45 1.22
N LEU A 90 -7.56 10.30 2.24
CA LEU A 90 -7.05 9.90 3.56
C LEU A 90 -7.84 8.75 4.20
N ARG A 91 -9.17 8.76 4.05
CA ARG A 91 -10.03 7.70 4.58
C ARG A 91 -9.86 6.38 3.83
N GLU A 92 -9.72 6.43 2.50
CA GLU A 92 -9.50 5.26 1.65
C GLU A 92 -8.12 4.64 1.90
N GLU A 93 -7.06 5.45 1.98
CA GLU A 93 -5.72 5.00 2.33
C GLU A 93 -5.68 4.37 3.74
N GLY A 94 -6.32 5.00 4.73
CA GLY A 94 -6.41 4.46 6.09
C GLY A 94 -7.18 3.13 6.17
N TRP A 95 -8.22 2.97 5.34
CA TRP A 95 -9.00 1.73 5.25
C TRP A 95 -8.18 0.59 4.62
N GLU A 96 -7.49 0.86 3.52
CA GLU A 96 -6.64 -0.12 2.85
C GLU A 96 -5.46 -0.58 3.71
N ASP A 97 -4.82 0.35 4.42
CA ASP A 97 -3.76 0.05 5.37
C ASP A 97 -4.26 -0.79 6.54
N GLY A 98 -5.45 -0.50 7.06
CA GLY A 98 -6.11 -1.30 8.09
C GLY A 98 -6.37 -2.74 7.65
N ILE A 99 -6.91 -2.93 6.44
CA ILE A 99 -7.12 -4.28 5.87
C ILE A 99 -5.80 -5.01 5.65
N ARG A 100 -4.76 -4.31 5.19
CA ARG A 100 -3.44 -4.91 4.94
C ARG A 100 -2.81 -5.39 6.24
N LYS A 101 -2.80 -4.55 7.28
CA LYS A 101 -2.31 -4.91 8.61
C LYS A 101 -3.09 -6.06 9.21
N GLY A 102 -4.43 -5.99 9.21
CA GLY A 102 -5.26 -7.06 9.78
C GLY A 102 -5.07 -8.41 9.09
N ARG A 103 -4.88 -8.43 7.75
CA ARG A 103 -4.56 -9.67 7.02
C ARG A 103 -3.17 -10.20 7.35
N GLN A 104 -2.19 -9.32 7.52
CA GLN A 104 -0.83 -9.72 7.88
C GLN A 104 -0.80 -10.31 9.29
N GLU A 105 -1.35 -9.59 10.27
CA GLU A 105 -1.43 -10.05 11.67
C GLU A 105 -2.17 -11.38 11.79
N GLY A 106 -3.36 -11.48 11.17
CA GLY A 106 -4.13 -12.73 11.19
C GLY A 106 -3.40 -13.92 10.54
N ARG A 107 -2.61 -13.68 9.49
CA ARG A 107 -1.78 -14.74 8.87
C ARG A 107 -0.63 -15.15 9.80
N GLU A 108 0.06 -14.19 10.41
CA GLU A 108 1.16 -14.48 11.33
C GLU A 108 0.68 -15.27 12.56
N ASP A 109 -0.44 -14.87 13.14
CA ASP A 109 -1.03 -15.57 14.29
C ASP A 109 -1.53 -16.96 13.91
N GLY A 110 -2.20 -17.10 12.76
CA GLY A 110 -2.64 -18.40 12.25
C GLY A 110 -1.47 -19.37 12.00
N ILE A 111 -0.35 -18.88 11.46
CA ILE A 111 0.86 -19.69 11.28
C ILE A 111 1.43 -20.13 12.63
N LYS A 112 1.55 -19.20 13.60
CA LYS A 112 2.07 -19.52 14.93
C LYS A 112 1.20 -20.57 15.64
N GLU A 113 -0.12 -20.41 15.61
CA GLU A 113 -1.04 -21.35 16.24
C GLU A 113 -1.01 -22.71 15.53
N GLY A 114 -0.97 -22.73 14.20
CA GLY A 114 -0.84 -23.94 13.40
C GLY A 114 0.45 -24.72 13.71
N ILE A 115 1.59 -24.04 13.77
CA ILE A 115 2.88 -24.65 14.15
C ILE A 115 2.80 -25.22 15.56
N LYS A 116 2.25 -24.48 16.53
CA LYS A 116 2.14 -24.94 17.91
C LYS A 116 1.30 -26.22 18.01
N LYS A 117 0.11 -26.23 17.40
CA LYS A 117 -0.77 -27.41 17.37
C LYS A 117 -0.09 -28.60 16.68
N GLY A 118 0.56 -28.37 15.54
CA GLY A 118 1.28 -29.41 14.82
C GLY A 118 2.42 -30.04 15.64
N VAL A 119 3.18 -29.22 16.37
CA VAL A 119 4.26 -29.71 17.25
C VAL A 119 3.71 -30.49 18.45
N GLU A 120 2.64 -30.01 19.08
CA GLU A 120 1.99 -30.71 20.18
C GLU A 120 1.41 -32.06 19.74
N GLN A 121 0.74 -32.09 18.59
CA GLN A 121 0.21 -33.31 17.99
C GLN A 121 1.33 -34.29 17.63
N GLY A 122 2.39 -33.84 16.94
CA GLY A 122 3.52 -34.69 16.57
C GLY A 122 4.21 -35.31 17.80
N LYS A 123 4.38 -34.54 18.88
CA LYS A 123 4.91 -35.07 20.16
C LYS A 123 3.99 -36.08 20.82
N ALA A 124 2.67 -35.92 20.70
CA ALA A 124 1.72 -36.90 21.22
C ALA A 124 1.78 -38.19 20.40
N GLU A 125 1.75 -38.09 19.06
CA GLU A 125 1.86 -39.22 18.13
C GLU A 125 3.18 -39.98 18.32
N GLU A 126 4.30 -39.28 18.49
CA GLU A 126 5.61 -39.89 18.77
C GLU A 126 5.60 -40.73 20.05
N LYS A 127 4.98 -40.23 21.12
CA LYS A 127 4.83 -40.97 22.38
C LYS A 127 3.95 -42.21 22.22
N GLU A 128 2.84 -42.08 21.50
CA GLU A 128 1.95 -43.21 21.22
C GLU A 128 2.68 -44.28 20.38
N HIS A 129 3.42 -43.89 19.34
CA HIS A 129 4.26 -44.79 18.55
C HIS A 129 5.37 -45.48 19.37
N ALA A 130 6.03 -44.75 20.26
CA ALA A 130 7.06 -45.32 21.14
C ALA A 130 6.48 -46.40 22.06
N ILE A 131 5.30 -46.17 22.64
CA ILE A 131 4.59 -47.15 23.47
C ILE A 131 4.21 -48.38 22.66
N MET A 132 3.65 -48.20 21.45
CA MET A 132 3.33 -49.31 20.55
C MET A 132 4.56 -50.17 20.24
N ASN A 133 5.68 -49.53 19.87
CA ASN A 133 6.92 -50.25 19.57
C ASN A 133 7.44 -51.03 20.80
N MET A 134 7.32 -50.49 22.01
CA MET A 134 7.73 -51.21 23.24
C MET A 134 6.83 -52.42 23.53
N LEU A 135 5.52 -52.30 23.29
CA LEU A 135 4.57 -53.41 23.43
C LEU A 135 4.84 -54.51 22.39
N ASP A 136 5.14 -54.14 21.14
CA ASP A 136 5.50 -55.07 20.06
C ASP A 136 6.80 -55.83 20.37
N LEU A 137 7.73 -55.20 21.12
CA LEU A 137 8.95 -55.82 21.64
C LEU A 137 8.71 -56.70 22.87
N GLY A 138 7.46 -56.82 23.34
CA GLY A 138 7.06 -57.69 24.44
C GLY A 138 7.32 -57.13 25.84
N LEU A 139 7.55 -55.81 25.98
CA LEU A 139 7.67 -55.19 27.30
C LEU A 139 6.31 -55.20 28.02
N SER A 140 6.32 -55.46 29.33
CA SER A 140 5.11 -55.42 30.14
C SER A 140 4.67 -53.98 30.41
N LYS A 141 3.37 -53.80 30.69
CA LYS A 141 2.78 -52.48 30.95
C LYS A 141 3.45 -51.79 32.15
N GLU A 142 3.83 -52.57 33.16
CA GLU A 142 4.50 -52.10 34.38
C GLU A 142 5.89 -51.51 34.07
N MET A 143 6.63 -52.09 33.12
CA MET A 143 7.94 -51.58 32.71
C MET A 143 7.81 -50.29 31.89
N ILE A 144 6.78 -50.19 31.04
CA ILE A 144 6.53 -48.98 30.24
C ILE A 144 6.03 -47.83 31.13
N ALA A 145 5.33 -48.15 32.22
CA ALA A 145 4.84 -47.21 33.23
C ALA A 145 5.95 -46.40 33.92
N GLU A 146 7.20 -46.89 33.89
CA GLU A 146 8.35 -46.14 34.41
C GLU A 146 8.66 -44.87 33.60
N LYS A 147 8.31 -44.86 32.31
CA LYS A 147 8.61 -43.77 31.37
C LYS A 147 7.38 -43.01 30.91
N TYR A 148 6.22 -43.66 30.88
CA TYR A 148 4.97 -43.08 30.38
C TYR A 148 3.84 -43.28 31.40
N PRO A 149 2.92 -42.30 31.55
CA PRO A 149 1.80 -42.42 32.46
C PRO A 149 0.87 -43.57 32.06
N MET A 150 0.36 -44.31 33.04
CA MET A 150 -0.47 -45.49 32.81
C MET A 150 -1.74 -45.18 32.00
N GLU A 151 -2.32 -44.00 32.22
CA GLU A 151 -3.48 -43.49 31.48
C GLU A 151 -3.21 -43.40 29.96
N LEU A 152 -2.01 -42.98 29.56
CA LEU A 152 -1.63 -42.89 28.15
C LEU A 152 -1.42 -44.28 27.53
N ILE A 153 -0.80 -45.20 28.29
CA ILE A 153 -0.58 -46.58 27.86
C ILE A 153 -1.92 -47.30 27.66
N GLU A 154 -2.87 -47.14 28.58
CA GLU A 154 -4.23 -47.69 28.44
C GLU A 154 -4.99 -47.08 27.27
N LYS A 155 -4.83 -45.77 27.01
CA LYS A 155 -5.44 -45.10 25.85
C LYS A 155 -4.92 -45.68 24.53
N VAL A 156 -3.62 -45.92 24.42
CA VAL A 156 -2.97 -46.51 23.25
C VAL A 156 -3.41 -47.96 23.02
N LEU A 157 -3.57 -48.76 24.08
CA LEU A 157 -4.09 -50.12 23.97
C LEU A 157 -5.55 -50.14 23.49
N LYS A 158 -6.40 -49.27 24.04
CA LYS A 158 -7.81 -49.14 23.62
C LYS A 158 -7.98 -48.72 22.16
N SER A 159 -7.05 -47.93 21.60
CA SER A 159 -7.09 -47.56 20.19
C SER A 159 -6.56 -48.65 19.26
N CYS A 160 -5.77 -49.60 19.78
CA CYS A 160 -5.27 -50.77 19.05
C CYS A 160 -6.29 -51.91 18.97
N ASP A 161 -7.07 -52.15 20.03
CA ASP A 161 -8.11 -53.20 20.09
C ASP A 161 -9.34 -52.91 19.19
N CYS A 162 -9.37 -51.78 18.48
CA CYS A 162 -10.50 -51.33 17.66
C CYS A 162 -10.22 -51.37 16.13
N LYS A 163 -9.11 -51.99 15.71
CA LYS A 163 -8.79 -52.32 14.31
C LYS A 163 -8.71 -53.83 14.11
#